data_AF-A0A3E0IKE1-F1
#
_entry.id   AF-A0A3E0IKE1-F1
#
_cell.length_a   1.000
_cell.length_b   1.000
_cell.length_c   1.000
_cell.angle_alpha   90.00
_cell.angle_beta   90.00
_cell.angle_gamma   90.00
#
_symmetry.space_group_name_H-M   'P 1'
#
loop_
_entity.id
_entity.type
_entity.pdbx_description
1 polymer ?
#
loop_
_entity_poly.entity_id
_entity_poly.type
_entity_poly.pdbx_seq_one_letter_code
_entity_poly.pdbx_strand_id
1 'polypeptide(L)' 'KITKKLGEEAFEVVIAAMKHNRDELISESADLLYHLSVLWYEEGISINDVEALLAQRHQTQNNFKGERANIESW' A
#
# COMPACT_ATOMS: atom_id res chain seq x y z
N LYS A 1 -8.76 10.56 -17.27
CA LYS A 1 -7.38 10.50 -17.83
C LYS A 1 -6.39 10.01 -16.78
N ILE A 2 -6.41 10.59 -15.58
CA ILE A 2 -5.59 10.17 -14.43
C ILE A 2 -5.80 8.70 -14.04
N THR A 3 -7.05 8.25 -13.96
CA THR A 3 -7.38 6.83 -13.66
C THR A 3 -6.79 5.83 -14.67
N LYS A 4 -6.66 6.22 -15.94
CA LYS A 4 -6.03 5.37 -16.96
C LYS A 4 -4.52 5.26 -16.71
N LYS A 5 -3.83 6.39 -16.45
CA LYS A 5 -2.38 6.38 -16.16
C LYS A 5 -2.08 5.65 -14.85
N LEU A 6 -2.87 5.86 -13.80
CA LEU A 6 -2.75 5.09 -12.56
C LEU A 6 -2.74 3.57 -12.79
N GLY A 7 -3.63 3.07 -13.64
CA GLY A 7 -3.67 1.64 -13.99
C GLY A 7 -2.48 1.17 -14.84
N GLU A 8 -1.95 2.04 -15.69
CA GLU A 8 -0.74 1.81 -16.49
C GLU A 8 0.48 1.67 -15.57
N GLU A 9 0.73 2.65 -14.70
CA GLU A 9 1.86 2.63 -13.76
C GLU A 9 1.80 1.42 -12.83
N ALA A 10 0.59 1.06 -12.37
CA ALA A 10 0.42 -0.11 -11.49
C ALA A 10 0.87 -1.41 -12.18
N PHE A 11 0.65 -1.53 -13.49
CA PHE A 11 1.09 -2.68 -14.26
C PHE A 11 2.60 -2.61 -14.54
N GLU A 12 3.15 -1.43 -14.79
CA GLU A 12 4.59 -1.22 -15.00
C GLU A 12 5.40 -1.51 -13.73
N VAL A 13 4.92 -1.14 -12.54
CA VAL A 13 5.48 -1.57 -11.24
C VAL A 13 5.56 -3.10 -11.14
N VAL A 14 4.49 -3.80 -11.51
CA VAL A 14 4.46 -5.28 -11.46
C VAL A 14 5.48 -5.86 -12.43
N ILE A 15 5.56 -5.33 -13.65
CA ILE A 15 6.54 -5.76 -14.66
C ILE A 15 7.97 -5.50 -14.16
N ALA A 16 8.26 -4.32 -13.62
CA ALA A 16 9.58 -3.96 -13.11
C ALA A 16 10.02 -4.89 -11.96
N ALA A 17 9.09 -5.23 -11.07
CA ALA A 17 9.32 -6.21 -10.01
C ALA A 17 9.62 -7.61 -10.56
N MET A 18 8.87 -8.07 -11.57
CA MET A 18 9.11 -9.35 -12.25
C MET A 18 10.46 -9.42 -12.96
N LYS A 19 10.93 -8.29 -13.52
CA LYS A 19 12.24 -8.17 -14.16
C LYS A 19 13.40 -8.05 -13.16
N HIS A 20 13.12 -7.92 -11.85
CA HIS A 20 14.09 -7.57 -10.82
C HIS A 20 14.87 -6.28 -11.13
N ASN A 21 14.27 -5.36 -11.86
CA ASN A 21 14.89 -4.09 -12.21
C ASN A 21 14.59 -3.05 -11.12
N ARG A 22 15.57 -2.81 -10.24
CA ARG A 22 15.40 -1.92 -9.08
C ARG A 22 15.12 -0.47 -9.49
N ASP A 23 15.80 0.04 -10.51
CA ASP A 23 15.69 1.44 -10.90
C ASP A 23 14.34 1.72 -11.57
N GLU A 24 13.91 0.82 -12.47
CA GLU A 24 12.57 0.85 -13.07
C GLU A 24 11.51 0.73 -11.97
N LEU A 25 11.67 -0.20 -11.02
CA LEU A 25 10.71 -0.37 -9.93
C LEU A 25 10.56 0.90 -9.06
N ILE A 26 11.66 1.61 -8.78
CA ILE A 26 11.62 2.88 -8.05
C ILE A 26 10.90 3.95 -8.88
N SER A 27 11.22 4.05 -10.17
CA SER A 27 10.62 5.02 -11.08
C SER A 27 9.10 4.83 -11.20
N GLU A 28 8.66 3.62 -11.55
CA GLU A 28 7.23 3.32 -11.74
C GLU A 28 6.45 3.42 -10.41
N SER A 29 7.10 3.12 -9.28
CA SER A 29 6.48 3.31 -7.97
C SER A 29 6.25 4.80 -7.65
N ALA A 30 7.16 5.67 -8.08
CA ALA A 30 7.00 7.12 -7.90
C ALA A 30 5.86 7.66 -8.77
N ASP A 31 5.77 7.22 -10.02
CA ASP A 31 4.70 7.63 -10.95
C ASP A 31 3.33 7.11 -10.49
N LEU A 32 3.26 5.88 -9.98
CA LEU A 32 2.06 5.32 -9.35
C LEU A 32 1.60 6.17 -8.16
N LEU A 33 2.51 6.53 -7.25
CA LEU A 33 2.19 7.36 -6.08
C LEU A 33 1.76 8.78 -6.49
N TYR A 34 2.41 9.36 -7.50
CA TYR A 34 2.02 10.65 -8.04
C TYR A 34 0.58 10.60 -8.57
N HIS A 35 0.27 9.67 -9.48
CA HIS A 35 -1.06 9.55 -10.05
C HIS A 35 -2.13 9.21 -9.00
N LEU A 36 -1.78 8.44 -7.97
CA LEU A 36 -2.67 8.14 -6.85
C LEU A 36 -2.95 9.39 -6.00
N SER A 37 -1.93 10.18 -5.69
CA SER A 37 -2.09 11.41 -4.91
C SER A 37 -2.92 12.47 -5.65
N VAL A 38 -2.75 12.59 -6.97
CA VAL A 38 -3.57 13.46 -7.81
C VAL A 38 -5.03 13.00 -7.82
N LEU A 39 -5.29 11.69 -7.91
CA LEU A 39 -6.64 11.14 -7.83
C LEU A 39 -7.29 11.46 -6.47
N TRP A 40 -6.55 11.30 -5.37
CA TRP A 40 -7.06 11.67 -4.04
C TRP A 40 -7.43 13.15 -3.96
N TYR A 41 -6.59 14.03 -4.49
CA TYR A 41 -6.88 15.46 -4.54
C TYR A 41 -8.16 15.77 -5.32
N GLU A 42 -8.39 15.13 -6.48
CA GLU A 42 -9.62 15.31 -7.26
C GLU A 42 -10.87 14.84 -6.50
N GLU A 43 -10.75 13.79 -5.68
CA GLU A 43 -11.84 13.23 -4.87
C GLU A 43 -11.98 13.89 -3.48
N GLY A 44 -11.16 14.89 -3.17
CA GLY A 44 -11.17 15.56 -1.86
C GLY A 44 -10.67 14.70 -0.70
N ILE A 45 -9.86 13.68 -1.00
CA ILE A 45 -9.24 12.77 -0.03
C ILE A 45 -7.85 13.31 0.31
N SER A 46 -7.53 13.42 1.60
CA SER A 46 -6.18 13.77 2.06
C SER A 46 -5.33 12.54 2.33
N ILE A 47 -4.00 12.69 2.31
CA ILE A 47 -3.08 11.62 2.74
C ILE A 47 -3.37 11.18 4.18
N ASN A 48 -3.76 12.10 5.06
CA ASN A 48 -4.08 11.82 6.46
C ASN A 48 -5.30 10.89 6.59
N ASP A 49 -6.29 11.01 5.71
CA ASP A 49 -7.47 10.12 5.71
C ASP A 49 -7.06 8.68 5.40
N VAL A 50 -6.14 8.51 4.44
CA VAL A 50 -5.59 7.21 4.06
C VAL A 50 -4.70 6.66 5.17
N GLU A 51 -3.84 7.48 5.76
CA GLU A 51 -2.97 7.10 6.89
C GLU A 51 -3.78 6.67 8.12
N ALA A 52 -4.85 7.39 8.46
CA ALA A 52 -5.74 7.04 9.57
C ALA A 52 -6.35 5.64 9.37
N LEU A 53 -6.81 5.35 8.14
CA LEU A 53 -7.35 4.03 7.79
C LEU A 53 -6.26 2.94 7.84
N LEU A 54 -5.03 3.23 7.38
CA LEU A 54 -3.90 2.30 7.48
C LEU A 54 -3.53 2.01 8.94
N ALA A 55 -3.51 3.03 9.80
CA ALA A 55 -3.24 2.88 11.23
C ALA A 55 -4.30 2.02 11.92
N GLN A 56 -5.59 2.24 11.61
CA GLN A 56 -6.69 1.42 12.12
C GLN A 56 -6.54 -0.06 11.70
N ARG A 57 -6.16 -0.32 10.44
CA ARG A 57 -5.91 -1.67 9.94
C ARG A 57 -4.76 -2.35 10.69
N HIS A 58 -3.64 -1.65 10.91
CA HIS A 58 -2.50 -2.19 11.65
C HIS A 58 -2.83 -2.51 13.13
N GLN A 59 -3.68 -1.71 13.77
CA GLN A 59 -4.12 -1.99 15.15
C GLN A 59 -4.97 -3.27 15.24
N THR A 60 -5.82 -3.52 14.24
CA THR A 60 -6.68 -4.72 14.22
C THR A 60 -5.89 -6.01 13.97
N GLN A 61 -4.82 -5.95 13.16
CA GLN A 61 -3.97 -7.12 12.88
C GLN A 61 -3.18 -7.62 14.11
N ASN A 62 -2.95 -6.76 15.10
CA ASN A 62 -2.33 -7.13 16.38
C ASN A 62 -3.30 -7.80 17.37
N ASN A 63 -4.56 -8.04 16.97
CA ASN A 63 -5.56 -8.69 17.82
C ASN A 63 -5.62 -10.21 17.62
N PHE A 64 -4.51 -10.85 17.22
CA PHE A 64 -4.39 -12.32 17.25
C PHE A 64 -4.37 -12.77 18.72
N LYS A 65 -5.56 -12.92 19.28
CA LYS A 65 -5.83 -13.40 20.63
C LYS A 65 -5.77 -14.93 20.66
N GLY A 66 -4.61 -15.48 20.30
CA GLY A 66 -4.28 -16.85 20.64
C GLY A 66 -3.76 -16.85 22.07
N GLU A 67 -4.62 -17.13 23.04
CA GLU A 67 -4.21 -17.38 24.42
C GLU A 67 -3.04 -18.36 24.42
N ARG A 68 -1.83 -17.89 24.79
CA ARG A 68 -0.77 -18.81 25.19
C ARG A 68 -1.18 -19.35 26.55
N ALA A 69 -1.78 -20.53 26.57
CA ALA A 69 -1.94 -21.28 27.80
C ALA A 69 -0.57 -21.40 28.48
N ASN A 70 -0.49 -21.00 29.74
CA ASN A 70 0.70 -21.16 30.55
C ASN A 70 1.00 -22.66 30.64
N ILE A 71 2.14 -23.10 30.09
CA ILE A 71 2.60 -24.48 30.20
C ILE A 71 3.33 -24.58 31.54
N GLU A 72 2.56 -24.58 32.62
CA GLU A 72 3.01 -24.93 33.98
C GLU A 72 2.54 -26.35 34.33
N SER A 73 2.87 -27.33 33.49
CA SER A 73 3.11 -28.73 33.91
C SER A 73 3.40 -29.60 32.69
N TRP A 74 4.64 -30.11 32.66
CA TRP A 74 5.21 -31.27 31.95
C TRP A 74 4.31 -32.10 31.03
#